data_AF-F4XR45-F1
#
_entry.id   AF-F4XR45-F1
#
_cell.length_a   1.000
_cell.length_b   1.000
_cell.length_c   1.000
_cell.angle_alpha   90.00
_cell.angle_beta   90.00
_cell.angle_gamma   90.00
#
_symmetry.space_group_name_H-M   'P 1'
#
loop_
_entity.id
_entity.type
_entity.pdbx_description
1 polymer ?
#
loop_
_entity_poly.entity_id
_entity_poly.type
_entity_poly.pdbx_seq_one_letter_code
_entity_poly.pdbx_strand_id
1 'polypeptide(L)'
;MTTTHNLYQQDFYLWTEATAQQLREGEFTQVDVANLIEEVESMGKREKRELKSRLIVLLMHLLKWMYQPGKRSDSWINTITEQRIALEELLEDSPSLKRCDPRAIYSP
;
A
#
# COMPACT_ATOMS: atom_id res chain seq x y z
N MET A 1 -13.31 14.77 -28.71
CA MET A 1 -12.87 13.40 -28.35
C MET A 1 -11.94 13.56 -27.16
N THR A 2 -12.34 13.10 -25.99
CA THR A 2 -11.52 13.19 -24.77
C THR A 2 -10.54 12.03 -24.82
N THR A 3 -9.26 12.31 -25.07
CA THR A 3 -8.22 11.27 -25.06
C THR A 3 -8.09 10.71 -23.64
N THR A 4 -7.85 9.41 -23.49
CA THR A 4 -7.65 8.73 -22.19
C THR A 4 -6.70 9.50 -21.27
N HIS A 5 -5.68 10.13 -21.83
CA HIS A 5 -4.75 11.00 -21.10
C HIS A 5 -5.38 12.18 -20.36
N ASN A 6 -6.43 12.79 -20.91
CA ASN A 6 -7.12 13.91 -20.28
C ASN A 6 -8.02 13.45 -19.12
N LEU A 7 -8.53 12.22 -19.18
CA LEU A 7 -9.32 11.62 -18.10
C LEU A 7 -8.48 11.37 -16.85
N TYR A 8 -7.21 10.96 -16.99
CA TYR A 8 -6.30 10.74 -15.85
C TYR A 8 -6.25 11.93 -14.88
N GLN A 9 -6.23 13.15 -15.42
CA GLN A 9 -6.12 14.38 -14.63
C GLN A 9 -7.46 14.87 -14.05
N GLN A 10 -8.58 14.49 -14.67
CA GLN A 10 -9.91 15.00 -14.32
C GLN A 10 -10.69 14.05 -13.42
N ASP A 11 -10.63 12.76 -13.73
CA ASP A 11 -11.32 11.71 -13.01
C ASP A 11 -10.50 10.41 -13.10
N PHE A 12 -9.66 10.21 -12.09
CA PHE A 12 -8.79 9.03 -12.00
C PHE A 12 -9.60 7.73 -11.99
N TYR A 13 -10.74 7.69 -11.30
CA TYR A 13 -11.56 6.49 -11.22
C TYR A 13 -12.10 6.11 -12.61
N LEU A 14 -12.69 7.09 -13.31
CA LEU A 14 -13.18 6.88 -14.66
C LEU A 14 -12.06 6.51 -15.64
N TRP A 15 -10.87 7.08 -15.47
CA TRP A 15 -9.67 6.69 -16.23
C TRP A 15 -9.29 5.22 -16.01
N THR A 16 -9.33 4.72 -14.76
CA THR A 16 -9.03 3.32 -14.49
C THR A 16 -10.05 2.37 -15.11
N GLU A 17 -11.34 2.71 -15.07
CA GLU A 17 -12.40 1.91 -15.72
C GLU A 17 -12.23 1.88 -17.24
N ALA A 18 -11.99 3.04 -17.86
CA ALA A 18 -11.77 3.15 -19.30
C ALA A 18 -10.51 2.37 -19.74
N THR A 19 -9.41 2.51 -19.01
CA THR A 19 -8.16 1.81 -19.29
C THR A 19 -8.32 0.29 -19.15
N ALA A 20 -9.04 -0.17 -18.13
CA ALA A 20 -9.34 -1.59 -17.94
C ALA A 20 -10.21 -2.15 -19.07
N GLN A 21 -11.20 -1.38 -19.55
CA GLN A 21 -12.05 -1.79 -20.66
C GLN A 21 -11.24 -1.91 -21.96
N GLN A 22 -10.39 -0.93 -22.27
CA GLN A 22 -9.50 -0.97 -23.44
C GLN A 22 -8.56 -2.17 -23.43
N LEU A 23 -7.99 -2.52 -22.27
CA LEU A 23 -7.16 -3.70 -22.10
C LEU A 23 -7.93 -5.01 -22.32
N ARG A 24 -9.19 -5.10 -21.87
CA ARG A 24 -10.05 -6.27 -22.09
C ARG A 24 -10.44 -6.44 -23.56
N GLU A 25 -10.70 -5.35 -24.25
CA GLU A 25 -11.10 -5.33 -25.66
C GLU A 25 -9.91 -5.50 -26.62
N GLY A 26 -8.67 -5.42 -26.11
CA GLY A 26 -7.44 -5.54 -26.92
C GLY A 26 -7.09 -4.26 -27.68
N GLU A 27 -7.70 -3.13 -27.32
CA GLU A 27 -7.55 -1.81 -27.95
C GLU A 27 -6.27 -1.10 -27.49
N PHE A 28 -5.12 -1.77 -27.59
CA PHE A 28 -3.84 -1.29 -27.04
C PHE A 28 -3.36 0.05 -27.61
N THR A 29 -3.81 0.42 -28.81
CA THR A 29 -3.47 1.71 -29.45
C THR A 29 -4.11 2.91 -28.73
N GLN A 30 -5.19 2.68 -27.96
CA GLN A 30 -5.94 3.72 -27.25
C GLN A 30 -5.58 3.79 -25.77
N VAL A 31 -4.83 2.82 -25.26
CA VAL A 31 -4.36 2.76 -23.88
C VAL A 31 -3.34 3.86 -23.65
N ASP A 32 -3.52 4.62 -22.58
CA ASP A 32 -2.50 5.55 -22.10
C ASP A 32 -1.39 4.80 -21.36
N VAL A 33 -0.49 4.20 -22.13
CA VAL A 33 0.58 3.32 -21.64
C VAL A 33 1.54 4.07 -20.69
N ALA A 34 1.78 5.37 -20.91
CA ALA A 34 2.69 6.14 -20.07
C ALA A 34 2.16 6.28 -18.64
N ASN A 35 0.91 6.71 -18.49
CA ASN A 35 0.27 6.82 -17.18
C ASN A 35 0.04 5.43 -16.54
N LEU A 36 -0.27 4.40 -17.33
CA LEU A 36 -0.41 3.03 -16.81
C LEU A 36 0.91 2.49 -16.24
N ILE A 37 2.03 2.70 -16.92
CA ILE A 37 3.36 2.30 -16.41
C ILE A 37 3.69 3.06 -15.13
N GLU A 38 3.46 4.38 -15.11
CA GLU A 38 3.69 5.19 -13.91
C GLU A 38 2.89 4.65 -12.73
N GLU A 39 1.61 4.31 -12.91
CA GLU A 39 0.79 3.75 -11.85
C GLU A 39 1.29 2.38 -11.38
N VAL A 40 1.65 1.48 -12.29
CA VAL A 40 2.22 0.16 -11.91
C VAL A 40 3.52 0.32 -11.12
N GLU A 41 4.39 1.26 -11.50
CA GLU A 41 5.61 1.56 -10.73
C GLU A 41 5.30 2.26 -9.40
N SER A 42 4.26 3.10 -9.36
CA SER A 42 3.82 3.81 -8.17
C SER A 42 3.25 2.83 -7.13
N MET A 43 2.54 1.79 -7.57
CA MET A 43 1.96 0.74 -6.71
C MET A 43 3.02 0.07 -5.84
N GLY A 44 4.13 -0.39 -6.44
CA GLY A 44 5.22 -1.02 -5.67
C GLY A 44 5.91 -0.05 -4.70
N LYS A 45 6.03 1.24 -5.06
CA LYS A 45 6.54 2.28 -4.16
C LYS A 45 5.57 2.58 -3.02
N ARG A 46 4.26 2.56 -3.29
CA ARG A 46 3.18 2.81 -2.32
C ARG A 46 3.15 1.74 -1.25
N GLU A 47 3.16 0.46 -1.63
CA GLU A 47 3.17 -0.65 -0.67
C GLU A 47 4.42 -0.62 0.23
N LYS A 48 5.60 -0.30 -0.34
CA LYS A 48 6.82 -0.11 0.46
C LYS A 48 6.72 1.05 1.46
N ARG A 49 6.10 2.16 1.06
CA ARG A 49 5.86 3.31 1.96
C ARG A 49 4.85 2.96 3.05
N GLU A 50 3.81 2.22 2.70
CA GLU A 50 2.78 1.73 3.62
C GLU A 50 3.40 0.80 4.69
N LEU A 51 4.19 -0.17 4.26
CA LEU A 51 4.96 -1.06 5.14
C LEU A 51 5.79 -0.26 6.15
N LYS A 52 6.56 0.74 5.65
CA LYS A 52 7.36 1.62 6.51
C LYS A 52 6.50 2.40 7.50
N SER A 53 5.39 2.98 7.05
CA SER A 53 4.49 3.78 7.89
C SER A 53 3.91 2.95 9.03
N ARG A 54 3.36 1.77 8.70
CA ARG A 54 2.77 0.84 9.68
C ARG A 54 3.79 0.35 10.70
N LEU A 55 5.00 0.01 10.26
CA LEU A 55 6.10 -0.37 11.16
C LEU A 55 6.48 0.76 12.11
N ILE A 56 6.57 2.01 11.64
CA ILE A 56 6.87 3.17 12.50
C ILE A 56 5.80 3.32 13.58
N VAL A 57 4.51 3.25 13.21
CA VAL A 57 3.40 3.37 14.16
C VAL A 57 3.39 2.22 15.17
N LEU A 58 3.60 0.98 14.71
CA LEU A 58 3.66 -0.20 15.56
C LEU A 58 4.82 -0.10 16.56
N LEU A 59 6.04 0.19 16.09
CA LEU A 59 7.22 0.33 16.96
C LEU A 59 7.05 1.46 17.98
N MET A 60 6.51 2.60 17.57
CA MET A 60 6.21 3.71 18.48
C MET A 60 5.26 3.28 19.61
N HIS A 61 4.18 2.54 19.30
CA HIS A 61 3.23 2.11 20.32
C HIS A 61 3.78 1.00 21.21
N LEU A 62 4.59 0.09 20.68
CA LEU A 62 5.29 -0.91 21.49
C LEU A 62 6.29 -0.27 22.47
N LEU A 63 7.03 0.76 22.04
CA LEU A 63 7.91 1.51 22.93
C LEU A 63 7.13 2.25 24.02
N LYS A 64 6.04 2.94 23.66
CA LYS A 64 5.15 3.57 24.64
C LYS A 64 4.61 2.53 25.64
N TRP A 65 4.21 1.36 25.17
CA TRP A 65 3.72 0.26 26.00
C TRP A 65 4.76 -0.23 27.02
N MET A 66 6.01 -0.42 26.58
CA MET A 66 7.11 -0.88 27.44
C MET A 66 7.50 0.16 28.50
N TYR A 67 7.67 1.42 28.09
CA TYR A 67 8.28 2.45 28.93
C TYR A 67 7.28 3.37 29.64
N GLN A 68 5.99 3.30 29.32
CA GLN A 68 4.94 4.13 29.95
C GLN A 68 3.81 3.27 30.52
N PRO A 69 4.09 2.37 31.49
CA PRO A 69 3.10 1.44 32.03
C PRO A 69 1.87 2.14 32.62
N GLY A 70 2.04 3.31 33.23
CA GLY A 70 0.93 4.10 33.80
C GLY A 70 0.04 4.82 32.77
N LYS A 71 0.36 4.74 31.47
CA LYS A 71 -0.43 5.34 30.38
C LYS A 71 -0.99 4.29 29.42
N ARG A 72 -0.84 3.00 29.74
CA ARG A 72 -1.42 1.91 28.96
C ARG A 72 -2.92 2.06 28.92
N SER A 73 -3.49 1.89 27.73
CA SER A 73 -4.92 1.99 27.49
C SER A 73 -5.33 1.00 26.42
N ASP A 74 -6.61 0.64 26.41
CA ASP A 74 -7.17 -0.25 25.39
C ASP A 74 -7.02 0.33 23.99
N SER A 75 -7.05 1.66 23.85
CA SER A 75 -6.79 2.35 22.58
C SER A 75 -5.38 2.06 22.03
N TRP A 76 -4.37 1.97 22.90
CA TRP A 76 -3.00 1.61 22.47
C TRP A 76 -2.92 0.13 22.05
N ILE A 77 -3.59 -0.76 22.77
CA ILE A 77 -3.68 -2.18 22.40
C ILE A 77 -4.35 -2.31 21.04
N ASN A 78 -5.49 -1.65 20.84
CA ASN A 78 -6.21 -1.66 19.57
C ASN A 78 -5.34 -1.15 18.42
N THR A 79 -4.59 -0.07 18.64
CA THR A 79 -3.66 0.44 17.61
C THR A 79 -2.57 -0.58 17.30
N ILE A 80 -1.98 -1.24 18.30
CA ILE A 80 -0.97 -2.29 18.09
C ILE A 80 -1.56 -3.46 17.31
N THR A 81 -2.76 -3.93 17.67
CA THR A 81 -3.45 -5.03 16.98
C THR A 81 -3.77 -4.67 15.54
N GLU A 82 -4.36 -3.50 15.30
CA GLU A 82 -4.68 -2.96 13.97
C GLU A 82 -3.43 -2.93 13.07
N GLN A 83 -2.32 -2.38 13.57
CA GLN A 83 -1.09 -2.31 12.79
C GLN A 83 -0.52 -3.70 12.49
N ARG A 84 -0.68 -4.68 13.39
CA ARG A 84 -0.22 -6.06 13.16
C ARG A 84 -1.04 -6.76 12.08
N ILE A 85 -2.38 -6.69 12.17
CA ILE A 85 -3.29 -7.30 11.19
C ILE A 85 -3.01 -6.71 9.80
N ALA A 86 -2.99 -5.39 9.68
CA ALA A 86 -2.77 -4.77 8.39
C ALA A 86 -1.35 -4.96 7.83
N LEU A 87 -0.35 -5.22 8.68
CA LEU A 87 0.98 -5.64 8.23
C LEU A 87 0.98 -7.07 7.70
N GLU A 88 0.19 -7.97 8.30
CA GLU A 88 0.04 -9.35 7.83
C GLU A 88 -0.65 -9.37 6.47
N GLU A 89 -1.79 -8.68 6.33
CA GLU A 89 -2.51 -8.53 5.06
C GLU A 89 -1.61 -7.95 3.95
N LEU A 90 -0.89 -6.87 4.24
CA LEU A 90 0.03 -6.25 3.27
C LEU A 90 1.15 -7.21 2.81
N LEU A 91 1.63 -8.09 3.70
CA LEU A 91 2.68 -9.08 3.37
C LEU A 91 2.12 -10.35 2.71
N GLU A 92 0.82 -10.62 2.86
CA GLU A 92 0.10 -11.66 2.11
C GLU A 92 -0.15 -11.21 0.65
N ASP A 93 -0.61 -9.97 0.46
CA ASP A 93 -0.82 -9.37 -0.86
C ASP A 93 0.49 -9.16 -1.61
N SER A 94 1.57 -8.81 -0.89
CA SER A 94 2.89 -8.56 -1.46
C SER A 94 4.01 -9.36 -0.78
N PRO A 95 4.10 -10.68 -1.00
CA PRO A 95 5.10 -11.55 -0.34
C PRO A 95 6.55 -11.15 -0.61
N SER A 96 6.81 -10.48 -1.74
CA SER A 96 8.15 -9.98 -2.09
C SER A 96 8.67 -8.90 -1.12
N LEU A 97 7.78 -8.24 -0.37
CA LEU A 97 8.10 -7.25 0.65
C LEU A 97 8.55 -7.89 1.97
N LYS A 98 8.38 -9.21 2.18
CA LYS A 98 8.88 -9.92 3.37
C LYS A 98 10.40 -9.75 3.56
N ARG A 99 11.15 -9.56 2.47
CA ARG A 99 12.59 -9.25 2.53
C ARG A 99 12.92 -7.91 3.21
N CYS A 100 11.93 -7.02 3.33
CA CYS A 100 12.05 -5.75 4.02
C CYS A 100 11.42 -5.77 5.41
N ASP A 101 10.84 -6.89 5.86
CA ASP A 101 10.34 -7.05 7.21
C ASP A 101 11.51 -7.25 8.19
N PRO A 102 11.73 -6.34 9.16
CA PRO A 102 12.78 -6.50 10.17
C PRO A 102 12.65 -7.81 10.98
N ARG A 103 11.44 -8.39 11.08
CA ARG A 103 11.19 -9.67 11.75
C ARG A 103 11.75 -10.85 10.95
N ALA A 104 11.82 -10.74 9.62
CA ALA A 104 12.37 -11.79 8.77
C ALA A 104 13.90 -11.94 8.90
N ILE A 105 14.58 -10.94 9.49
CA ILE A 105 16.02 -11.00 9.78
C ILE A 105 16.29 -11.85 11.05
N TYR A 106 15.25 -12.11 11.86
CA TYR A 106 15.31 -12.92 13.07
C TYR A 106 14.38 -14.12 12.94
N SER A 107 14.70 -15.05 12.03
CA SER A 107 14.19 -16.41 12.12
C SER A 107 15.38 -17.34 12.40
N PRO A 108 15.39 -18.11 13.50
CA PRO A 108 16.40 -19.15 13.73
C PRO A 108 16.31 -20.27 12.69
#